data_AF-A0A952NCP9-F1
#
_entry.id   AF-A0A952NCP9-F1
#
_cell.length_a   1.000
_cell.length_b   1.000
_cell.length_c   1.000
_cell.angle_alpha   90.00
_cell.angle_beta   90.00
_cell.angle_gamma   90.00
#
_symmetry.space_group_name_H-M   'P 1'
#
loop_
_entity.id
_entity.type
_entity.pdbx_description
1 polymer ?
#
loop_
_entity_poly.entity_id
_entity_poly.type
_entity_poly.pdbx_seq_one_letter_code
_entity_poly.pdbx_strand_id
1 'polypeptide(L)' 'MRTADQKNLTVATSSASEADWAVSAPMTHRAYHEMADFPVVETDVMSVLESNMQMLEDLQGRLSFLMRETRYLLKA' A
#
# COMPACT_ATOMS: atom_id res chain seq x y z
N MET A 1 -52.94 8.28 -17.56
CA MET A 1 -51.99 8.99 -18.45
C MET A 1 -50.73 9.29 -17.66
N ARG A 2 -49.58 8.80 -18.15
CA ARG A 2 -48.23 9.05 -17.61
C ARG A 2 -47.73 10.41 -18.13
N THR A 3 -46.99 11.15 -17.31
CA THR A 3 -45.85 11.96 -17.76
C THR A 3 -44.85 12.07 -16.61
N ALA A 4 -43.70 11.43 -16.80
CA ALA A 4 -42.51 11.59 -15.96
C ALA A 4 -41.71 12.77 -16.51
N ASP A 5 -41.37 13.73 -15.65
CA ASP A 5 -40.44 14.81 -16.00
C ASP A 5 -39.00 14.35 -15.73
N GLN A 6 -38.36 13.84 -16.79
CA GLN A 6 -36.90 13.79 -16.90
C GLN A 6 -36.41 15.15 -17.41
N LYS A 7 -35.73 15.93 -16.57
CA LYS A 7 -34.90 17.05 -17.06
C LYS A 7 -33.59 17.18 -16.27
N ASN A 8 -32.52 16.94 -17.03
CA ASN A 8 -31.23 17.61 -16.97
C ASN A 8 -30.15 17.07 -16.02
N LEU A 9 -29.53 16.01 -16.54
CA LEU A 9 -28.09 15.87 -16.71
C LEU A 9 -27.39 17.23 -16.93
N THR A 10 -26.64 17.71 -15.93
CA THR A 10 -25.65 18.79 -16.07
C THR A 10 -24.28 18.23 -15.70
N VAL A 11 -23.62 17.65 -16.69
CA VAL A 11 -22.17 17.43 -16.68
C VAL A 11 -21.52 18.72 -17.15
N ALA A 12 -20.69 19.34 -16.31
CA ALA A 12 -19.38 19.91 -16.69
C ALA A 12 -18.75 20.67 -15.51
N THR A 13 -17.79 19.99 -14.87
CA THR A 13 -16.39 20.44 -14.71
C THR A 13 -16.11 21.92 -14.44
N SER A 14 -15.54 22.23 -13.25
CA SER A 14 -14.18 22.80 -13.08
C SER A 14 -14.05 23.67 -11.83
N SER A 15 -13.26 23.20 -10.86
CA SER A 15 -12.34 24.05 -10.07
C SER A 15 -11.47 23.17 -9.17
N ALA A 16 -10.24 22.91 -9.63
CA ALA A 16 -9.17 22.42 -8.78
C ALA A 16 -8.54 23.63 -8.08
N SER A 17 -8.62 23.68 -6.75
CA SER A 17 -7.79 24.48 -5.82
C SER A 17 -8.41 24.30 -4.43
N GLU A 18 -7.74 24.05 -3.31
CA GLU A 18 -6.35 23.93 -2.90
C GLU A 18 -6.45 23.37 -1.46
N ALA A 19 -5.51 22.50 -1.08
CA ALA A 19 -5.13 22.17 0.30
C ALA A 19 -6.23 22.13 1.39
N ASP A 20 -6.76 20.92 1.64
CA ASP A 20 -7.28 20.60 2.98
C ASP A 20 -6.45 19.44 3.56
N TRP A 21 -5.45 19.79 4.37
CA TRP A 21 -4.71 18.87 5.22
C TRP A 21 -5.53 18.42 6.44
N ALA A 22 -6.86 18.35 6.30
CA ALA A 22 -7.74 17.81 7.31
C ALA A 22 -7.62 16.29 7.33
N VAL A 23 -6.76 15.82 8.23
CA VAL A 23 -6.97 14.61 9.05
C VAL A 23 -7.58 13.48 8.25
N SER A 24 -6.73 12.67 7.61
CA SER A 24 -7.13 11.36 7.08
C SER A 24 -7.57 10.47 8.24
N ALA A 25 -8.84 10.65 8.65
CA ALA A 25 -9.52 9.74 9.53
C ALA A 25 -9.62 8.39 8.82
N PRO A 26 -9.37 7.25 9.50
CA PRO A 26 -9.47 5.93 8.90
C PRO A 26 -10.95 5.56 8.80
N MET A 27 -11.64 6.17 7.84
CA MET A 27 -13.07 5.98 7.63
C MET A 27 -13.26 5.65 6.16
N THR A 28 -13.28 4.35 5.82
CA THR A 28 -14.05 3.74 4.70
C THR A 28 -13.57 2.33 4.25
N HIS A 29 -12.74 1.59 5.00
CA HIS A 29 -12.39 0.21 4.58
C HIS A 29 -13.44 -0.87 4.92
N ARG A 30 -14.53 -0.57 5.64
CA ARG A 30 -15.55 -1.58 5.99
C ARG A 30 -16.56 -1.90 4.88
N ALA A 31 -16.89 -0.93 4.02
CA ALA A 31 -17.95 -1.13 3.01
C ALA A 31 -17.52 -2.02 1.84
N TYR A 32 -16.23 -2.05 1.49
CA TYR A 32 -15.73 -2.84 0.36
C TYR A 32 -15.50 -4.32 0.68
N HIS A 33 -15.44 -4.70 1.96
CA HIS A 33 -15.26 -6.10 2.37
C HIS A 33 -16.54 -6.94 2.20
N GLU A 34 -17.72 -6.33 2.25
CA GLU A 34 -19.02 -7.03 2.12
C GLU A 34 -19.42 -7.32 0.66
N MET A 35 -18.75 -6.68 -0.31
CA MET A 35 -18.99 -6.87 -1.75
C MET A 35 -18.03 -7.87 -2.41
N ALA A 36 -17.07 -8.41 -1.65
CA ALA A 36 -16.10 -9.36 -2.18
C ALA A 36 -16.70 -10.77 -2.23
N ASP A 37 -16.69 -11.40 -3.41
CA ASP A 37 -17.16 -12.78 -3.61
C ASP A 37 -16.31 -13.83 -2.86
N PHE A 38 -15.13 -13.43 -2.38
CA PHE A 38 -14.18 -14.26 -1.65
C PHE A 38 -13.77 -13.57 -0.34
N PRO A 39 -13.56 -14.32 0.75
CA PRO A 39 -13.16 -13.75 2.02
C PRO A 39 -11.82 -13.02 1.88
N VAL A 40 -11.81 -11.73 2.24
CA VAL A 40 -10.57 -10.94 2.33
C VAL A 40 -9.79 -11.45 3.54
N VAL A 41 -8.67 -12.12 3.29
CA VAL A 41 -7.71 -12.48 4.34
C VAL A 41 -6.82 -11.26 4.57
N GLU A 42 -7.03 -10.58 5.70
CA GLU A 42 -6.14 -9.50 6.13
C GLU A 42 -4.75 -10.11 6.40
N THR A 43 -3.86 -9.97 5.44
CA THR A 43 -2.45 -10.26 5.66
C THR A 43 -1.88 -9.13 6.50
N ASP A 44 -1.28 -9.47 7.65
CA ASP A 44 -0.58 -8.48 8.46
C ASP A 44 0.67 -8.03 7.71
N VAL A 45 0.51 -7.00 6.89
CA VAL A 45 1.57 -6.42 6.05
C VAL A 45 2.74 -5.93 6.89
N MET A 46 2.48 -5.50 8.13
CA MET A 46 3.53 -5.03 9.04
C MET A 46 4.41 -6.19 9.49
N SER A 47 3.82 -7.32 9.88
CA SER A 47 4.58 -8.52 10.24
C SER A 47 5.43 -9.05 9.06
N VAL A 48 4.90 -8.97 7.84
CA VAL A 48 5.64 -9.36 6.62
C VAL A 48 6.80 -8.41 6.36
N LEU A 49 6.59 -7.12 6.55
CA LEU A 49 7.64 -6.11 6.40
C LEU A 49 8.76 -6.31 7.43
N GLU A 50 8.41 -6.55 8.70
CA GLU A 50 9.37 -6.84 9.77
C GLU A 50 10.19 -8.10 9.46
N SER A 51 9.53 -9.18 9.03
CA SER A 51 10.20 -10.41 8.59
C SER A 51 11.16 -10.16 7.42
N ASN A 52 10.76 -9.35 6.45
CA ASN A 52 11.61 -9.03 5.30
C ASN A 52 12.83 -8.20 5.72
N MET A 53 12.64 -7.23 6.62
CA MET A 53 13.74 -6.42 7.17
C MET A 53 14.75 -7.28 7.91
N GLN A 54 14.29 -8.21 8.75
CA GLN A 54 15.17 -9.12 9.48
C GLN A 54 15.97 -10.02 8.52
N MET A 55 15.35 -10.50 7.44
CA MET A 55 16.03 -11.32 6.43
C MET A 55 17.10 -10.51 5.67
N LEU A 56 16.80 -9.26 5.33
CA LEU A 56 17.76 -8.38 4.65
C LEU A 56 18.96 -8.07 5.56
N GLU A 57 18.75 -7.87 6.85
CA GLU A 57 19.81 -7.65 7.83
C GLU A 57 20.75 -8.86 7.94
N ASP A 58 20.21 -10.09 8.02
CA ASP A 58 21.01 -11.31 8.04
C ASP A 58 21.84 -11.45 6.74
N LEU A 59 21.21 -11.24 5.59
CA LEU A 59 21.89 -11.31 4.28
C LEU A 59 23.01 -10.27 4.18
N GLN A 60 22.79 -9.05 4.67
CA GLN A 60 23.82 -8.01 4.74
C GLN A 60 25.01 -8.45 5.62
N GLY A 61 24.74 -9.03 6.79
CA GLY A 61 25.78 -9.56 7.68
C GLY A 61 26.62 -10.63 7.00
N ARG A 62 25.97 -11.59 6.34
CA ARG A 62 26.64 -12.69 5.62
C ARG A 62 27.47 -12.19 4.44
N LEU A 63 26.95 -11.24 3.66
CA LEU A 63 27.70 -10.62 2.55
C LEU A 63 28.91 -9.84 3.06
N SER A 64 28.76 -9.10 4.16
CA SER A 64 29.86 -8.36 4.77
C SER A 64 30.99 -9.27 5.24
N PHE A 65 30.62 -10.42 5.85
CA PHE A 65 31.57 -11.46 6.22
C PHE A 65 32.29 -12.04 5.00
N LEU A 66 31.55 -12.46 3.97
CA LEU A 66 32.13 -13.01 2.75
C LEU A 66 33.06 -12.03 2.05
N MET A 67 32.68 -10.75 1.95
CA MET A 67 33.55 -9.72 1.39
C MET A 67 34.83 -9.51 2.20
N ARG A 68 34.78 -9.68 3.52
CA ARG A 68 35.97 -9.61 4.35
C ARG A 68 36.87 -10.83 4.13
N GLU A 69 36.28 -12.01 4.04
CA GLU A 69 37.01 -13.26 3.80
C GLU A 69 37.68 -13.28 2.43
N THR A 70 36.99 -12.86 1.38
CA THR A 70 37.57 -12.76 0.03
C THR A 70 38.73 -11.77 -0.03
N ARG A 71 38.64 -10.64 0.69
CA ARG A 71 39.75 -9.69 0.81
C ARG A 71 40.96 -10.29 1.53
N TYR A 72 40.76 -11.11 2.57
CA TYR A 72 41.87 -11.81 3.23
C TYR A 72 42.53 -12.82 2.29
N LEU A 73 41.74 -13.61 1.57
CA LEU A 73 42.23 -14.59 0.61
C LEU A 73 42.98 -13.96 -0.57
N LEU A 74 42.54 -12.79 -1.05
CA LEU A 74 43.20 -12.07 -2.16
C LEU A 74 44.47 -11.33 -1.75
N LYS A 75 44.69 -11.10 -0.45
CA LYS A 75 45.87 -10.41 0.09
C LYS A 75 46.95 -11.38 0.59
N ALA A 76 46.62 -12.65 0.75
CA ALA A 76 47.54 -13.76 0.96
C ALA A 76 48.23 -14.18 -0.35
#